data_AF-A0A9F2R8V1-F1
#
_entry.id   AF-A0A9F2R8V1-F1
#
_cell.length_a   1.000
_cell.length_b   1.000
_cell.length_c   1.000
_cell.angle_alpha   90.00
_cell.angle_beta   90.00
_cell.angle_gamma   90.00
#
_symmetry.space_group_name_H-M   'P 1'
#
loop_
_entity.id
_entity.type
_entity.pdbx_description
1 polymer ?
#
loop_
_entity_poly.entity_id
_entity_poly.type
_entity_poly.pdbx_seq_one_letter_code
_entity_poly.pdbx_strand_id
1 'polypeptide(L)'
;MSKPVGLLWLPLIFTPVCVMLNSNFLLWITALAIRFTLIEGQAQYPVVTTNYGKIRGVRTPLPNEILGPVEQYLGVPYASPPTGERRFQPPEPPSSWTGIRNATQFAAVCPQYLDERSLLNDMLPVWFTANLDTVMTYVQDQNEDCLYLNIYVPTEDGANTKKSADDITSNDRGEDEDIHDQNSKKPVMVYIHGGSYMEGTGNIVDGSILASYGNVIVVTINYRLGVL
;
A
#
# COMPACT_ATOMS: atom_id res chain seq x y z
N MET A 1 -57.91 -8.30 -60.62
CA MET A 1 -58.36 -9.44 -59.81
C MET A 1 -57.39 -9.64 -58.65
N SER A 2 -57.93 -9.69 -57.43
CA SER A 2 -57.44 -10.38 -56.22
C SER A 2 -56.04 -10.00 -55.67
N LYS A 3 -55.89 -9.13 -54.66
CA LYS A 3 -56.13 -9.22 -53.19
C LYS A 3 -54.84 -9.51 -52.38
N PRO A 4 -54.53 -8.74 -51.32
CA PRO A 4 -53.45 -9.02 -50.35
C PRO A 4 -53.96 -9.79 -49.12
N VAL A 5 -53.22 -10.80 -48.64
CA VAL A 5 -53.44 -11.53 -47.38
C VAL A 5 -52.09 -12.15 -46.98
N GLY A 6 -51.55 -12.13 -45.77
CA GLY A 6 -52.03 -11.66 -44.48
C GLY A 6 -50.88 -11.65 -43.45
N LEU A 7 -51.08 -10.83 -42.43
CA LEU A 7 -50.25 -10.75 -41.22
C LEU A 7 -50.35 -12.07 -40.43
N LEU A 8 -49.23 -12.76 -40.21
CA LEU A 8 -49.14 -13.87 -39.26
C LEU A 8 -48.59 -13.35 -37.93
N TRP A 9 -49.48 -13.26 -36.95
CA TRP A 9 -49.18 -13.01 -35.55
C TRP A 9 -48.55 -14.28 -34.92
N LEU A 10 -47.34 -14.17 -34.37
CA LEU A 10 -46.77 -15.16 -33.46
C LEU A 10 -47.22 -14.84 -32.02
N PRO A 11 -47.77 -15.80 -31.25
CA PRO A 11 -48.14 -15.55 -29.87
C PRO A 11 -46.89 -15.53 -28.99
N LEU A 12 -46.71 -14.44 -28.25
CA LEU A 12 -45.83 -14.38 -27.08
C LEU A 12 -46.46 -15.24 -25.98
N ILE A 13 -45.98 -16.47 -25.84
CA ILE A 13 -46.31 -17.33 -24.71
C ILE A 13 -45.41 -16.91 -23.54
N PHE A 14 -45.88 -15.95 -22.74
CA PHE A 14 -45.35 -15.70 -21.40
C PHE A 14 -45.84 -16.83 -20.48
N THR A 15 -44.99 -17.84 -20.26
CA THR A 15 -45.18 -18.74 -19.12
C THR A 15 -44.47 -18.13 -17.91
N PRO A 16 -45.13 -17.98 -16.76
CA PRO A 16 -44.44 -17.63 -15.53
C PRO A 16 -43.81 -18.92 -15.03
N VAL A 17 -42.54 -19.16 -15.35
CA VAL A 17 -41.75 -20.14 -14.60
C VAL A 17 -41.51 -19.52 -13.22
N CYS A 18 -42.48 -19.72 -12.33
CA CYS A 18 -42.31 -19.49 -10.90
C CYS A 18 -41.30 -20.55 -10.42
N VAL A 19 -40.01 -20.22 -10.51
CA VAL A 19 -38.96 -21.01 -9.87
C VAL A 19 -39.24 -20.90 -8.37
N MET A 20 -39.89 -21.92 -7.81
CA MET A 20 -39.94 -22.13 -6.37
C MET A 20 -38.53 -22.47 -5.92
N LEU A 21 -37.67 -21.45 -5.78
CA LEU A 21 -36.41 -21.59 -5.06
C LEU A 21 -36.78 -22.06 -3.65
N ASN A 22 -36.47 -23.32 -3.35
CA ASN A 22 -36.59 -23.87 -2.01
C ASN A 22 -35.90 -22.90 -1.03
N SER A 23 -36.55 -22.59 0.10
CA SER A 23 -36.02 -21.66 1.12
C SER A 23 -34.57 -21.98 1.51
N ASN A 24 -34.24 -23.27 1.56
CA ASN A 24 -32.87 -23.74 1.80
C ASN A 24 -31.89 -23.34 0.67
N PHE A 25 -32.29 -23.41 -0.60
CA PHE A 25 -31.43 -23.02 -1.72
C PHE A 25 -31.17 -21.51 -1.75
N LEU A 26 -32.17 -20.69 -1.40
CA LEU A 26 -31.99 -19.24 -1.27
C LEU A 26 -31.05 -18.89 -0.11
N LEU A 27 -31.15 -19.59 1.02
CA LEU A 27 -30.22 -19.44 2.16
C LEU A 27 -28.78 -19.85 1.81
N TRP A 28 -28.62 -20.87 0.97
CA TRP A 28 -27.30 -21.29 0.49
C TRP A 28 -26.66 -20.27 -0.46
N ILE A 29 -27.44 -19.69 -1.37
CA ILE A 29 -26.95 -18.64 -2.28
C ILE A 29 -26.56 -17.38 -1.50
N THR A 30 -27.36 -16.95 -0.52
CA THR A 30 -27.02 -15.79 0.30
C THR A 30 -25.80 -16.06 1.18
N ALA A 31 -25.67 -17.25 1.75
CA ALA A 31 -24.47 -17.65 2.50
C ALA A 31 -23.21 -17.68 1.60
N LEU A 32 -23.32 -18.18 0.37
CA LEU A 32 -22.24 -18.20 -0.60
C LEU A 32 -21.83 -16.78 -1.03
N ALA A 33 -22.79 -15.90 -1.28
CA ALA A 33 -22.53 -14.50 -1.61
C ALA A 33 -21.85 -13.76 -0.44
N ILE A 34 -22.29 -13.99 0.80
CA ILE A 34 -21.64 -13.43 2.01
C ILE A 34 -20.22 -13.97 2.18
N ARG A 35 -19.99 -15.26 1.89
CA ARG A 35 -18.64 -15.85 1.92
C ARG A 35 -17.73 -15.22 0.87
N PHE A 36 -18.23 -14.98 -0.34
CA PHE A 36 -17.45 -14.40 -1.44
C PHE A 36 -17.03 -12.95 -1.14
N THR A 37 -17.96 -12.11 -0.65
CA THR A 37 -17.65 -10.72 -0.29
C THR A 37 -16.66 -10.59 0.88
N LEU A 38 -16.68 -11.52 1.84
CA LEU A 38 -15.71 -11.55 2.94
C LEU A 38 -14.30 -11.94 2.49
N ILE A 39 -14.15 -12.73 1.43
CA ILE A 39 -12.85 -13.16 0.90
C ILE A 39 -12.16 -12.01 0.15
N GLU A 40 -12.89 -11.27 -0.68
CA GLU A 40 -12.34 -10.08 -1.39
C GLU A 40 -11.84 -9.00 -0.41
N GLY A 41 -12.57 -8.77 0.69
CA GLY A 41 -12.18 -7.78 1.70
C GLY A 41 -10.87 -8.10 2.44
N GLN A 42 -10.49 -9.38 2.57
CA GLN A 42 -9.21 -9.77 3.18
C GLN A 42 -8.03 -9.55 2.23
N ALA A 43 -8.23 -9.74 0.92
CA ALA A 43 -7.18 -9.57 -0.07
C ALA A 43 -6.78 -8.10 -0.30
N GLN A 44 -7.72 -7.16 -0.11
CA GLN A 44 -7.46 -5.73 -0.27
C GLN A 44 -6.81 -5.09 0.96
N TYR A 45 -7.04 -5.64 2.15
CA TYR A 45 -6.57 -5.09 3.42
C TYR A 45 -5.70 -6.10 4.19
N PRO A 46 -4.44 -6.29 3.77
CA PRO A 46 -3.54 -7.28 4.37
C PRO A 46 -3.26 -6.95 5.84
N VAL A 47 -3.27 -7.96 6.70
CA VAL A 47 -3.03 -7.82 8.14
C VAL A 47 -1.75 -8.54 8.54
N VAL A 48 -0.81 -7.81 9.14
CA VAL A 48 0.49 -8.34 9.59
C VAL A 48 0.60 -8.21 11.10
N THR A 49 1.20 -9.22 11.73
CA THR A 49 1.48 -9.20 13.17
C THR A 49 2.90 -8.70 13.41
N THR A 50 3.02 -7.63 14.21
CA THR A 50 4.31 -7.09 14.68
C THR A 50 4.52 -7.47 16.14
N ASN A 51 5.71 -7.16 16.69
CA ASN A 51 5.99 -7.35 18.11
C ASN A 51 5.07 -6.54 19.04
N TYR A 52 4.53 -5.41 18.55
CA TYR A 52 3.72 -4.47 19.34
C TYR A 52 2.21 -4.65 19.13
N GLY A 53 1.79 -5.44 18.14
CA GLY A 53 0.39 -5.65 17.79
C GLY A 53 0.17 -5.86 16.30
N LYS A 54 -1.09 -6.04 15.90
CA LYS A 54 -1.45 -6.26 14.49
C LYS A 54 -1.66 -4.94 13.77
N ILE A 55 -1.18 -4.84 12.54
CA ILE A 55 -1.42 -3.71 11.64
C ILE A 55 -2.17 -4.15 10.39
N ARG A 56 -3.07 -3.30 9.88
CA ARG A 56 -3.77 -3.49 8.61
C ARG A 56 -3.25 -2.48 7.59
N GLY A 57 -2.68 -2.97 6.51
CA GLY A 57 -2.27 -2.17 5.36
C GLY A 57 -3.36 -2.09 4.28
N VAL A 58 -2.97 -1.61 3.11
CA VAL A 58 -3.80 -1.57 1.90
C VAL A 58 -3.00 -2.13 0.73
N ARG A 59 -3.63 -2.97 -0.07
CA ARG A 59 -3.05 -3.48 -1.31
C ARG A 59 -3.38 -2.53 -2.46
N THR A 60 -2.36 -1.91 -3.04
CA THR A 60 -2.49 -0.87 -4.06
C THR A 60 -2.00 -1.39 -5.41
N PRO A 61 -2.86 -1.42 -6.45
CA PRO A 61 -2.44 -1.73 -7.81
C PRO A 61 -1.61 -0.56 -8.38
N LEU A 62 -0.59 -0.89 -9.16
CA LEU A 62 0.22 0.12 -9.85
C LEU A 62 -0.35 0.43 -11.23
N PRO A 63 -0.19 1.67 -11.75
CA PRO A 63 -0.70 2.04 -13.08
C PRO A 63 -0.10 1.25 -14.24
N ASN A 64 1.05 0.62 -14.04
CA ASN A 64 1.74 -0.18 -15.04
C ASN A 64 1.32 -1.65 -14.92
N GLU A 65 0.77 -2.22 -16.00
CA GLU A 65 0.33 -3.62 -16.06
C GLU A 65 1.46 -4.65 -15.86
N ILE A 66 2.72 -4.23 -16.06
CA ILE A 66 3.90 -5.09 -15.88
C ILE A 66 4.26 -5.20 -14.39
N LEU A 67 3.99 -4.15 -13.61
CA LEU A 67 4.36 -4.09 -12.19
C LEU A 67 3.29 -4.76 -11.34
N GLY A 68 3.71 -5.65 -10.45
CA GLY A 68 2.82 -6.27 -9.48
C GLY A 68 2.28 -5.25 -8.47
N PRO A 69 1.10 -5.50 -7.87
CA PRO A 69 0.56 -4.67 -6.80
C PRO A 69 1.51 -4.64 -5.59
N VAL A 70 1.35 -3.63 -4.74
CA VAL A 70 2.18 -3.41 -3.56
C VAL A 70 1.30 -3.31 -2.33
N GLU A 71 1.70 -3.98 -1.24
CA GLU A 71 1.09 -3.78 0.07
C GLU A 71 1.74 -2.58 0.75
N GLN A 72 0.92 -1.61 1.13
CA GLN A 72 1.33 -0.38 1.78
C GLN A 72 0.88 -0.40 3.24
N TYR A 73 1.81 -0.15 4.16
CA TYR A 73 1.55 0.08 5.56
C TYR A 73 2.03 1.48 5.91
N LEU A 74 1.10 2.43 5.95
CA LEU A 74 1.36 3.85 6.11
C LEU A 74 1.12 4.29 7.56
N GLY A 75 1.97 5.16 8.10
CA GLY A 75 1.81 5.69 9.46
C GLY A 75 1.99 4.63 10.56
N VAL A 76 2.96 3.72 10.40
CA VAL A 76 3.29 2.70 11.41
C VAL A 76 4.16 3.32 12.51
N PRO A 77 3.74 3.33 13.79
CA PRO A 77 4.55 3.92 14.86
C PRO A 77 5.77 3.06 15.14
N TYR A 78 6.96 3.67 15.12
CA TYR A 78 8.21 2.98 15.45
C TYR A 78 8.81 3.40 16.79
N ALA A 79 8.28 4.47 17.39
CA ALA A 79 8.67 4.98 18.70
C ALA A 79 7.47 5.59 19.43
N SER A 80 7.60 5.81 20.73
CA SER A 80 6.62 6.56 21.52
C SER A 80 6.63 8.04 21.15
N PRO A 81 5.48 8.76 21.21
CA PRO A 81 5.41 10.17 20.88
C PRO A 81 6.41 11.01 21.70
N PRO A 82 7.29 11.81 21.08
CA PRO A 82 8.34 12.57 21.75
C PRO A 82 7.80 13.88 22.36
N THR A 83 6.61 13.83 22.94
CA THR A 83 5.89 14.98 23.50
C THR A 83 6.14 15.15 25.00
N GLY A 84 5.93 16.36 25.52
CA GLY A 84 6.08 16.67 26.94
C GLY A 84 7.51 16.47 27.43
N GLU A 85 7.68 15.72 28.51
CA GLU A 85 9.00 15.43 29.12
C GLU A 85 9.92 14.59 28.21
N ARG A 86 9.39 13.96 27.16
CA ARG A 86 10.19 13.22 26.16
C ARG A 86 10.75 14.11 25.05
N ARG A 87 10.39 15.39 25.02
CA ARG A 87 11.00 16.36 24.11
C ARG A 87 12.50 16.48 24.45
N PHE A 88 13.35 16.49 23.43
CA PHE A 88 14.81 16.51 23.57
C PHE A 88 15.41 15.30 24.31
N GLN A 89 14.64 14.23 24.49
CA GLN A 89 15.14 12.93 24.96
C GLN A 89 15.34 11.97 23.78
N PRO A 90 16.15 10.92 23.92
CA PRO A 90 16.18 9.82 22.98
C PRO A 90 14.79 9.17 22.78
N PRO A 91 14.49 8.61 21.60
CA PRO A 91 13.20 7.95 21.36
C PRO A 91 13.07 6.68 22.19
N GLU A 92 11.88 6.46 22.74
CA GLU A 92 11.52 5.23 23.46
C GLU A 92 10.72 4.28 22.55
N PRO A 93 10.72 2.96 22.80
CA PRO A 93 9.88 2.02 22.07
C PRO A 93 8.39 2.41 22.09
N PRO A 94 7.61 2.09 21.05
CA PRO A 94 6.18 2.39 21.02
C PRO A 94 5.41 1.51 22.00
N SER A 95 4.29 2.04 22.51
CA SER A 95 3.34 1.25 23.29
C SER A 95 2.72 0.13 22.44
N SER A 96 2.60 -1.06 23.01
CA SER A 96 1.84 -2.14 22.37
C SER A 96 0.34 -1.85 22.37
N TRP A 97 -0.40 -2.41 21.42
CA TRP A 97 -1.85 -2.24 21.30
C TRP A 97 -2.57 -3.58 21.18
N THR A 98 -3.83 -3.60 21.62
CA THR A 98 -4.76 -4.72 21.41
C THR A 98 -5.57 -4.48 20.13
N GLY A 99 -6.03 -5.57 19.51
CA GLY A 99 -6.78 -5.49 18.25
C GLY A 99 -5.90 -5.24 17.02
N ILE A 100 -6.47 -4.60 16.00
CA ILE A 100 -5.82 -4.32 14.72
C ILE A 100 -5.76 -2.81 14.53
N ARG A 101 -4.55 -2.26 14.40
CA ARG A 101 -4.31 -0.84 14.09
C ARG A 101 -4.36 -0.64 12.58
N ASN A 102 -5.13 0.34 12.10
CA ASN A 102 -5.12 0.69 10.69
C ASN A 102 -3.85 1.47 10.35
N ALA A 103 -3.14 1.02 9.32
CA ALA A 103 -1.94 1.62 8.74
C ALA A 103 -2.19 1.85 7.24
N THR A 104 -3.29 2.53 6.91
CA THR A 104 -3.79 2.71 5.53
C THR A 104 -3.64 4.16 5.03
N GLN A 105 -3.18 5.07 5.89
CA GLN A 105 -3.00 6.49 5.58
C GLN A 105 -1.75 7.01 6.26
N PHE A 106 -1.15 8.06 5.70
CA PHE A 106 0.00 8.71 6.33
C PHE A 106 -0.36 9.27 7.70
N ALA A 107 0.59 9.20 8.62
CA ALA A 107 0.53 9.93 9.88
C ALA A 107 1.00 11.39 9.66
N ALA A 108 0.68 12.25 10.62
CA ALA A 108 1.14 13.63 10.65
C ALA A 108 2.67 13.70 10.57
N VAL A 109 3.18 14.70 9.85
CA VAL A 109 4.62 14.93 9.70
C VAL A 109 5.17 15.70 10.89
N CYS A 110 6.50 15.70 11.04
CA CYS A 110 7.14 16.47 12.09
C CYS A 110 6.98 17.98 11.86
N PRO A 111 6.88 18.78 12.94
CA PRO A 111 6.70 20.22 12.84
C PRO A 111 7.85 20.87 12.07
N GLN A 112 7.50 21.64 11.03
CA GLN A 112 8.43 22.29 10.13
C GLN A 112 7.81 23.56 9.55
N TYR A 113 8.64 24.55 9.26
CA TYR A 113 8.20 25.81 8.68
C TYR A 113 8.86 26.02 7.32
N LEU A 114 8.06 25.93 6.26
CA LEU A 114 8.51 26.22 4.90
C LEU A 114 8.40 27.73 4.67
N ASP A 115 9.50 28.46 4.87
CA ASP A 115 9.61 29.89 4.54
C ASP A 115 10.34 30.05 3.21
N GLU A 116 9.67 30.58 2.18
CA GLU A 116 10.26 30.88 0.88
C GLU A 116 11.52 31.76 0.97
N ARG A 117 11.67 32.56 2.04
CA ARG A 117 12.80 33.49 2.24
C ARG A 117 14.02 32.87 2.90
N SER A 118 13.96 31.60 3.28
CA SER A 118 15.11 30.90 3.88
C SER A 118 16.17 30.57 2.83
N LEU A 119 17.41 31.04 3.04
CA LEU A 119 18.57 30.71 2.19
C LEU A 119 18.88 29.20 2.15
N LEU A 120 18.30 28.41 3.06
CA LEU A 120 18.38 26.95 3.06
C LEU A 120 17.53 26.32 1.95
N ASN A 121 16.52 27.03 1.43
CA ASN A 121 15.72 26.56 0.29
C ASN A 121 16.56 26.43 -0.98
N ASP A 122 17.55 27.30 -1.21
CA ASP A 122 18.41 27.21 -2.39
C ASP A 122 19.30 25.95 -2.39
N MET A 123 19.44 25.29 -1.24
CA MET A 123 20.17 24.02 -1.09
C MET A 123 19.25 22.79 -1.23
N LEU A 124 17.94 22.99 -1.34
CA LEU A 124 16.98 21.89 -1.53
C LEU A 124 16.94 21.45 -3.00
N PRO A 125 16.58 20.18 -3.27
CA PRO A 125 16.42 19.69 -4.63
C PRO A 125 15.40 20.52 -5.42
N VAL A 126 15.67 20.77 -6.71
CA VAL A 126 14.80 21.57 -7.58
C VAL A 126 13.35 21.06 -7.59
N TRP A 127 13.14 19.74 -7.59
CA TRP A 127 11.79 19.16 -7.56
C TRP A 127 11.04 19.43 -6.24
N PHE A 128 11.76 19.70 -5.15
CA PHE A 128 11.19 20.03 -3.84
C PHE A 128 10.80 21.51 -3.78
N THR A 129 11.63 22.41 -4.31
CA THR A 129 11.41 23.87 -4.26
C THR A 129 10.55 24.41 -5.39
N ALA A 130 10.60 23.82 -6.58
CA ALA A 130 9.84 24.28 -7.74
C ALA A 130 8.34 23.95 -7.65
N ASN A 131 7.96 23.00 -6.79
CA ASN A 131 6.59 22.48 -6.66
C ASN A 131 6.06 22.64 -5.24
N LEU A 132 6.27 23.82 -4.62
CA LEU A 132 5.93 24.08 -3.23
C LEU A 132 4.46 23.78 -2.90
N ASP A 133 3.52 24.14 -3.79
CA ASP A 133 2.09 23.83 -3.63
C ASP A 133 1.82 22.32 -3.49
N THR A 134 2.57 21.49 -4.22
CA THR A 134 2.46 20.03 -4.12
C THR A 134 3.08 19.53 -2.83
N VAL A 135 4.25 20.06 -2.44
CA VAL A 135 4.91 19.69 -1.18
C VAL A 135 4.04 20.04 0.02
N MET A 136 3.35 21.19 0.00
CA MET A 136 2.42 21.61 1.05
C MET A 136 1.33 20.56 1.32
N THR A 137 0.86 19.82 0.31
CA THR A 137 -0.12 18.74 0.52
C THR A 137 0.40 17.61 1.42
N TYR A 138 1.73 17.39 1.43
CA TYR A 138 2.37 16.37 2.26
C TYR A 138 2.76 16.87 3.65
N VAL A 139 2.95 18.18 3.82
CA VAL A 139 3.44 18.76 5.09
C VAL A 139 2.42 19.62 5.83
N GLN A 140 1.19 19.73 5.33
CA GLN A 140 0.13 20.52 5.97
C GLN A 140 -0.31 19.96 7.33
N ASP A 141 -0.35 18.63 7.48
CA ASP A 141 -0.76 17.96 8.71
C ASP A 141 0.47 17.68 9.57
N GLN A 142 0.75 18.57 10.52
CA GLN A 142 1.93 18.51 11.36
C GLN A 142 1.56 18.20 12.81
N ASN A 143 2.35 17.35 13.46
CA ASN A 143 2.22 17.05 14.87
C ASN A 143 3.59 16.70 15.47
N GLU A 144 3.83 17.02 16.74
CA GLU A 144 5.04 16.57 17.44
C GLU A 144 5.05 15.04 17.62
N ASP A 145 3.88 14.41 17.70
CA ASP A 145 3.73 12.98 17.49
C ASP A 145 3.87 12.64 16.00
N CYS A 146 5.12 12.49 15.54
CA CYS A 146 5.47 12.24 14.13
C CYS A 146 6.41 11.06 13.89
N LEU A 147 6.73 10.25 14.91
CA LEU A 147 7.69 9.14 14.80
C LEU A 147 7.06 7.89 14.17
N TYR A 148 6.78 8.03 12.88
CA TYR A 148 6.13 7.03 12.04
C TYR A 148 6.98 6.66 10.84
N LEU A 149 6.78 5.45 10.33
CA LEU A 149 7.37 4.97 9.08
C LEU A 149 6.29 4.39 8.16
N ASN A 150 6.63 4.32 6.87
CA ASN A 150 5.80 3.73 5.83
C ASN A 150 6.54 2.55 5.21
N ILE A 151 5.84 1.45 4.97
CA ILE A 151 6.40 0.20 4.43
C ILE A 151 5.70 -0.14 3.12
N TYR A 152 6.48 -0.43 2.09
CA TYR A 152 6.03 -0.83 0.77
C TYR A 152 6.57 -2.24 0.49
N VAL A 153 5.68 -3.22 0.46
CA VAL A 153 6.03 -4.64 0.26
C VAL A 153 5.55 -5.07 -1.12
N PRO A 154 6.44 -5.55 -2.01
CA PRO A 154 6.04 -6.00 -3.32
C PRO A 154 5.28 -7.32 -3.23
N THR A 155 4.18 -7.43 -3.97
CA THR A 155 3.47 -8.70 -4.15
C THR A 155 3.92 -9.37 -5.45
N GLU A 156 3.95 -10.69 -5.44
CA GLU A 156 4.53 -11.51 -6.52
C GLU A 156 3.61 -11.68 -7.74
N ASP A 157 2.45 -11.03 -7.76
CA ASP A 157 1.46 -11.12 -8.85
C ASP A 157 1.90 -10.35 -10.12
N GLY A 158 3.12 -9.83 -10.18
CA GLY A 158 3.73 -9.22 -11.36
C GLY A 158 4.23 -10.27 -12.36
N ALA A 159 3.86 -10.13 -13.63
CA ALA A 159 3.96 -11.16 -14.67
C ALA A 159 5.37 -11.62 -15.12
N ASN A 160 6.47 -11.29 -14.41
CA ASN A 160 7.83 -11.47 -14.95
C ASN A 160 8.88 -12.17 -14.07
N THR A 161 8.51 -12.83 -12.97
CA THR A 161 9.39 -13.82 -12.31
C THR A 161 9.11 -15.26 -12.71
N LYS A 162 8.26 -15.49 -13.73
CA LYS A 162 8.17 -16.78 -14.45
C LYS A 162 9.07 -16.79 -15.69
N LYS A 163 10.37 -16.59 -15.50
CA LYS A 163 11.47 -17.00 -16.40
C LYS A 163 12.56 -17.47 -15.43
N SER A 164 12.99 -18.71 -15.35
CA SER A 164 13.07 -19.79 -16.33
C SER A 164 13.14 -21.11 -15.56
N ALA A 165 12.07 -21.91 -15.54
CA ALA A 165 12.10 -23.28 -15.01
C ALA A 165 12.09 -24.34 -16.12
N ASP A 166 12.24 -23.89 -17.38
CA ASP A 166 12.38 -24.75 -18.55
C ASP A 166 13.66 -24.34 -19.31
N ASP A 167 14.84 -24.60 -18.74
CA ASP A 167 16.02 -24.84 -19.58
C ASP A 167 16.78 -26.08 -19.12
N ILE A 168 17.07 -26.90 -20.10
CA ILE A 168 17.49 -28.28 -20.04
C ILE A 168 19.01 -28.31 -19.92
N THR A 169 19.51 -28.89 -18.81
CA THR A 169 20.83 -29.53 -18.66
C THR A 169 22.07 -28.71 -19.02
N SER A 170 22.85 -28.31 -18.00
CA SER A 170 24.29 -28.58 -18.00
C SER A 170 24.84 -28.58 -16.57
N ASN A 171 25.50 -29.68 -16.19
CA ASN A 171 26.32 -29.78 -14.99
C ASN A 171 27.50 -28.82 -15.13
N ASP A 172 27.68 -27.85 -14.21
CA ASP A 172 28.96 -27.37 -13.64
C ASP A 172 28.76 -26.02 -12.91
N ARG A 173 29.37 -25.89 -11.72
CA ARG A 173 29.60 -24.70 -10.88
C ARG A 173 28.45 -24.15 -10.02
N GLY A 174 28.69 -24.19 -8.70
CA GLY A 174 28.25 -23.20 -7.70
C GLY A 174 26.75 -23.12 -7.47
N GLU A 175 26.30 -23.48 -6.27
CA GLU A 175 24.97 -23.11 -5.78
C GLU A 175 24.94 -21.59 -5.55
N ASP A 176 24.84 -20.82 -6.63
CA ASP A 176 24.36 -19.44 -6.55
C ASP A 176 22.84 -19.57 -6.31
N GLU A 177 22.45 -19.62 -5.04
CA GLU A 177 21.04 -19.48 -4.67
C GLU A 177 20.53 -18.17 -5.28
N ASP A 178 19.68 -18.26 -6.30
CA ASP A 178 18.95 -17.11 -6.81
C ASP A 178 18.23 -16.47 -5.62
N ILE A 179 18.65 -15.25 -5.24
CA ILE A 179 18.11 -14.45 -4.12
C ILE A 179 16.60 -14.14 -4.29
N HIS A 180 16.01 -14.60 -5.39
CA HIS A 180 14.62 -14.42 -5.78
C HIS A 180 13.72 -15.63 -5.48
N ASP A 181 14.13 -16.53 -4.58
CA ASP A 181 13.25 -17.62 -4.14
C ASP A 181 11.99 -17.07 -3.44
N GLN A 182 10.82 -17.62 -3.80
CA GLN A 182 9.48 -17.13 -3.45
C GLN A 182 9.19 -17.18 -1.95
N ASN A 183 9.98 -17.96 -1.20
CA ASN A 183 9.88 -18.08 0.25
C ASN A 183 11.07 -17.46 0.98
N SER A 184 11.97 -16.79 0.25
CA SER A 184 13.13 -16.11 0.81
C SER A 184 12.75 -14.77 1.43
N LYS A 185 13.59 -14.30 2.36
CA LYS A 185 13.44 -12.97 2.95
C LYS A 185 13.89 -11.93 1.92
N LYS A 186 12.97 -11.04 1.53
CA LYS A 186 13.28 -9.95 0.60
C LYS A 186 14.26 -8.95 1.23
N PRO A 187 15.18 -8.37 0.45
CA PRO A 187 16.02 -7.26 0.91
C PRO A 187 15.18 -6.05 1.36
N VAL A 188 15.72 -5.25 2.29
CA VAL A 188 15.04 -4.06 2.82
C VAL A 188 15.89 -2.82 2.54
N MET A 189 15.28 -1.83 1.88
CA MET A 189 15.87 -0.50 1.65
C MET A 189 15.17 0.52 2.55
N VAL A 190 15.93 1.14 3.45
CA VAL A 190 15.42 2.20 4.33
C VAL A 190 15.86 3.56 3.79
N TYR A 191 14.90 4.37 3.39
CA TYR A 191 15.11 5.72 2.86
C TYR A 191 14.97 6.76 3.97
N ILE A 192 16.00 7.60 4.10
CA ILE A 192 16.05 8.75 5.01
C ILE A 192 15.97 10.00 4.14
N HIS A 193 14.92 10.79 4.31
CA HIS A 193 14.73 12.00 3.51
C HIS A 193 15.74 13.09 3.87
N GLY A 194 16.00 13.98 2.91
CA GLY A 194 16.76 15.21 3.14
C GLY A 194 15.85 16.36 3.58
N GLY A 195 16.34 17.59 3.41
CA GLY A 195 15.63 18.83 3.80
C GLY A 195 16.39 19.63 4.85
N SER A 196 17.73 19.69 4.73
CA SER A 196 18.59 20.49 5.60
C SER A 196 18.42 20.24 7.11
N TYR A 197 17.90 19.07 7.50
CA TYR A 197 17.45 18.72 8.86
C TYR A 197 16.29 19.56 9.40
N MET A 198 15.78 20.53 8.66
CA MET A 198 14.74 21.48 9.11
C MET A 198 13.36 21.15 8.54
N GLU A 199 13.31 20.49 7.39
CA GLU A 199 12.09 20.20 6.65
C GLU A 199 12.15 18.84 5.94
N GLY A 200 11.04 18.46 5.32
CA GLY A 200 10.87 17.20 4.62
C GLY A 200 10.03 16.17 5.38
N THR A 201 9.76 15.07 4.70
CA THR A 201 9.03 13.92 5.23
C THR A 201 9.30 12.71 4.33
N GLY A 202 9.32 11.51 4.91
CA GLY A 202 9.35 10.26 4.16
C GLY A 202 8.09 10.03 3.32
N ASN A 203 6.99 10.74 3.62
CA ASN A 203 5.71 10.62 2.91
C ASN A 203 5.78 11.15 1.46
N ILE A 204 6.75 12.02 1.14
CA ILE A 204 6.95 12.58 -0.20
C ILE A 204 7.44 11.53 -1.21
N VAL A 205 8.06 10.45 -0.72
CA VAL A 205 8.61 9.39 -1.56
C VAL A 205 7.68 8.19 -1.55
N ASP A 206 7.02 7.94 -2.69
CA ASP A 206 6.28 6.70 -2.91
C ASP A 206 7.24 5.56 -3.29
N GLY A 207 7.43 4.63 -2.36
CA GLY A 207 8.30 3.46 -2.54
C GLY A 207 7.70 2.37 -3.44
N SER A 208 6.46 2.48 -3.90
CA SER A 208 5.74 1.37 -4.54
C SER A 208 6.36 0.89 -5.85
N ILE A 209 6.77 1.82 -6.73
CA ILE A 209 7.41 1.45 -8.01
C ILE A 209 8.75 0.76 -7.76
N LEU A 210 9.57 1.30 -6.85
CA LEU A 210 10.87 0.73 -6.51
C LEU A 210 10.71 -0.65 -5.87
N ALA A 211 9.75 -0.81 -4.96
CA ALA A 211 9.46 -2.08 -4.32
C ALA A 211 9.06 -3.14 -5.35
N SER A 212 8.09 -2.83 -6.21
CA SER A 212 7.57 -3.74 -7.23
C SER A 212 8.61 -4.10 -8.29
N TYR A 213 9.35 -3.10 -8.80
CA TYR A 213 10.37 -3.33 -9.82
C TYR A 213 11.59 -4.08 -9.29
N GLY A 214 12.09 -3.69 -8.12
CA GLY A 214 13.30 -4.27 -7.52
C GLY A 214 13.06 -5.55 -6.73
N ASN A 215 11.81 -5.96 -6.51
CA ASN A 215 11.44 -7.05 -5.60
C ASN A 215 12.09 -6.90 -4.20
N VAL A 216 12.10 -5.66 -3.68
CA VAL A 216 12.64 -5.28 -2.37
C VAL A 216 11.58 -4.61 -1.52
N ILE A 217 11.69 -4.72 -0.20
CA ILE A 217 10.85 -3.94 0.72
C ILE A 217 11.45 -2.54 0.83
N VAL A 218 10.64 -1.51 0.57
CA VAL A 218 11.05 -0.11 0.74
C VAL A 218 10.41 0.44 2.01
N VAL A 219 11.20 1.12 2.83
CA VAL A 219 10.73 1.78 4.05
C VAL A 219 11.10 3.26 3.98
N THR A 220 10.13 4.15 4.17
CA THR A 220 10.39 5.58 4.36
C THR A 220 10.11 5.97 5.81
N ILE A 221 10.96 6.78 6.41
CA ILE A 221 10.85 7.15 7.84
C ILE A 221 10.65 8.66 8.01
N ASN A 222 9.92 9.04 9.05
CA ASN A 222 9.93 10.41 9.58
C ASN A 222 10.77 10.45 10.85
N TYR A 223 11.59 11.48 10.99
CA TYR A 223 12.41 11.73 12.17
C TYR A 223 12.24 13.18 12.61
N ARG A 224 12.51 13.50 13.88
CA ARG A 224 12.39 14.87 14.40
C ARG A 224 13.25 15.85 13.60
N LEU A 225 12.71 17.04 13.35
CA LEU A 225 13.32 18.06 12.52
C LEU A 225 13.57 19.34 13.32
N GLY A 226 14.60 20.06 12.89
CA GLY A 226 14.99 21.36 13.40
C GLY A 226 15.25 21.35 14.90
N VAL A 227 14.44 22.10 15.63
CA VAL A 227 14.67 22.34 17.06
C VAL A 227 14.36 21.09 17.90
N LEU A 228 13.41 20.24 17.51
CA LEU A 228 12.80 19.17 18.32
C LEU A 228 13.65 17.90 18.48
#